data_AF-A0A7J5BKT7-F1
#
_entry.id   AF-A0A7J5BKT7-F1
#
_cell.length_a   1.000
_cell.length_b   1.000
_cell.length_c   1.000
_cell.angle_alpha   90.00
_cell.angle_beta   90.00
_cell.angle_gamma   90.00
#
_symmetry.space_group_name_H-M   'P 1'
#
loop_
_entity.id
_entity.type
_entity.pdbx_description
1 polymer ?
#
loop_
_entity_poly.entity_id
_entity_poly.type
_entity_poly.pdbx_seq_one_letter_code
_entity_poly.pdbx_strand_id
1 'polypeptide(L)'
;MADQITKTLIILDALRSTADVEGETRREHDARVKARIYELTAKLSGENNPLVAAADSLENCDVFTAVVGLVKKEKTSTRGLVYLIQQPGEWTQHALLEQVHKGFLADRKGFTFPEGTEVIRTDRTDTPEGMIVAKQASALVGHKVIVFKAHEALKNDANRKVKILRHLVDLGDTGEFRKD
;
A
#
# COMPACT_ATOMS: atom_id res chain seq x y z
N MET A 1 -19.44 12.03 16.06
CA MET A 1 -18.22 11.57 16.75
C MET A 1 -16.98 11.63 15.85
N ALA A 2 -17.03 11.22 14.58
CA ALA A 2 -15.89 11.29 13.66
C ALA A 2 -15.27 12.71 13.50
N ASP A 3 -16.09 13.76 13.41
CA ASP A 3 -15.64 15.15 13.23
C ASP A 3 -14.75 15.69 14.39
N GLN A 4 -15.06 15.34 15.65
CA GLN A 4 -14.27 15.76 16.81
C GLN A 4 -12.89 15.08 16.86
N ILE A 5 -12.82 13.82 16.41
CA ILE A 5 -11.57 13.07 16.32
C ILE A 5 -10.69 13.67 15.23
N THR A 6 -11.25 13.96 14.05
CA THR A 6 -10.53 14.62 12.94
C THR A 6 -9.96 15.96 13.36
N LYS A 7 -10.75 16.80 14.03
CA LYS A 7 -10.28 18.10 14.58
C LYS A 7 -9.13 17.92 15.57
N THR A 8 -9.22 16.93 16.46
CA THR A 8 -8.17 16.65 17.45
C THR A 8 -6.88 16.20 16.78
N LEU A 9 -6.95 15.34 15.76
CA LEU A 9 -5.79 14.87 15.01
C LEU A 9 -5.10 16.00 14.22
N ILE A 10 -5.87 16.89 13.60
CA ILE A 10 -5.33 18.08 12.91
C ILE A 10 -4.58 18.97 13.89
N ILE A 11 -5.13 19.21 15.09
CA ILE A 11 -4.46 20.01 16.13
C ILE A 11 -3.16 19.34 16.58
N LEU A 12 -3.17 18.03 16.83
CA LEU A 12 -1.98 17.30 17.26
C LEU A 12 -0.88 17.31 16.19
N ASP A 13 -1.23 17.15 14.92
CA ASP A 13 -0.25 17.21 13.82
C ASP A 13 0.31 18.64 13.63
N ALA A 14 -0.53 19.66 13.76
CA ALA A 14 -0.09 21.04 13.73
C ALA A 14 0.90 21.35 14.86
N LEU A 15 0.63 20.86 16.08
CA LEU A 15 1.55 21.00 17.22
C LEU A 15 2.87 20.27 16.98
N ARG A 16 2.83 19.03 16.48
CA ARG A 16 4.04 18.23 16.22
C ARG A 16 4.91 18.79 15.10
N SER A 17 4.28 19.35 14.06
CA SER A 17 5.00 19.91 12.91
C SER A 17 5.45 21.35 13.11
N THR A 18 5.04 22.00 14.20
CA THR A 18 5.47 23.35 14.57
C THR A 18 6.59 23.25 15.60
N ALA A 19 7.84 23.35 15.14
CA ALA A 19 9.00 23.36 16.04
C ALA A 19 9.04 24.64 16.90
N ASP A 20 9.53 24.50 18.13
CA ASP A 20 9.81 25.63 19.01
C ASP A 20 10.90 26.52 18.39
N VAL A 21 10.70 27.83 18.46
CA VAL A 21 11.66 28.82 17.99
C VAL A 21 12.18 29.60 19.18
N GLU A 22 13.50 29.71 19.28
CA GLU A 22 14.16 30.40 20.39
C GLU A 22 13.77 31.89 20.41
N GLY A 23 13.42 32.39 21.61
CA GLY A 23 13.00 33.78 21.82
C GLY A 23 11.55 34.07 21.42
N GLU A 24 10.80 33.09 20.92
CA GLU A 24 9.40 33.25 20.55
C GLU A 24 8.48 33.38 21.77
N THR A 25 7.53 34.31 21.72
CA THR A 25 6.50 34.41 22.74
C THR A 25 5.42 33.35 22.54
N ARG A 26 4.73 32.98 23.62
CA ARG A 26 3.59 32.03 23.54
C ARG A 26 2.54 32.46 22.51
N ARG A 27 2.29 33.75 22.36
CA ARG A 27 1.29 34.28 21.41
C ARG A 27 1.72 34.09 19.95
N GLU A 28 3.00 34.26 19.66
CA GLU A 28 3.58 34.03 18.33
C GLU A 28 3.57 32.53 17.98
N HIS A 29 3.93 31.68 18.95
CA HIS A 29 3.81 30.24 18.84
C HIS A 29 2.37 29.81 18.54
N ASP A 30 1.39 30.27 19.34
CA ASP A 30 -0.03 29.96 19.15
C ASP A 30 -0.53 30.44 17.77
N ALA A 31 -0.07 31.59 17.29
CA ALA A 31 -0.43 32.11 15.97
C ALA A 31 0.10 31.23 14.83
N ARG A 32 1.32 30.68 14.96
CA ARG A 32 1.89 29.74 13.99
C ARG A 32 1.18 28.40 14.00
N VAL A 33 0.91 27.83 15.19
CA VAL A 33 0.12 26.59 15.32
C VAL A 33 -1.24 26.79 14.66
N LYS A 34 -1.90 27.93 14.92
CA LYS A 34 -3.19 28.27 14.30
C LYS A 34 -3.10 28.40 12.78
N ALA A 35 -2.06 29.04 12.25
CA ALA A 35 -1.82 29.12 10.81
C ALA A 35 -1.62 27.72 10.20
N ARG A 36 -0.90 26.83 10.89
CA ARG A 36 -0.69 25.45 10.46
C ARG A 36 -1.98 24.63 10.46
N ILE A 37 -2.83 24.80 11.48
CA ILE A 37 -4.17 24.19 11.52
C ILE A 37 -4.99 24.62 10.30
N TYR A 38 -4.98 25.90 9.94
CA TYR A 38 -5.69 26.40 8.75
C TYR A 38 -5.17 25.77 7.47
N GLU A 39 -3.85 25.66 7.33
CA GLU A 39 -3.24 25.02 6.16
C GLU A 39 -3.65 23.53 6.04
N LEU A 40 -3.54 22.77 7.13
CA LEU A 40 -3.93 21.35 7.15
C LEU A 40 -5.42 21.18 6.87
N THR A 41 -6.26 22.02 7.47
CA THR A 41 -7.71 21.98 7.26
C THR A 41 -8.04 22.28 5.80
N ALA A 42 -7.48 23.34 5.22
CA ALA A 42 -7.69 23.68 3.81
C ALA A 42 -7.22 22.55 2.88
N LYS A 43 -6.08 21.92 3.19
CA LYS A 43 -5.57 20.76 2.46
C LYS A 43 -6.42 19.51 2.58
N LEU A 44 -7.35 19.41 3.54
CA LEU A 44 -8.21 18.23 3.73
C LEU A 44 -9.69 18.50 3.39
N SER A 45 -10.11 19.77 3.32
CA SER A 45 -11.52 20.17 3.18
C SER A 45 -12.05 20.17 1.73
N GLY A 46 -11.23 19.83 0.74
CA GLY A 46 -11.63 19.82 -0.66
C GLY A 46 -12.49 18.60 -1.03
N GLU A 47 -13.55 18.81 -1.81
CA GLU A 47 -14.23 17.71 -2.50
C GLU A 47 -13.24 17.02 -3.45
N ASN A 48 -13.24 15.67 -3.47
CA ASN A 48 -12.26 14.85 -4.21
C ASN A 48 -10.80 15.06 -3.79
N ASN A 49 -10.55 15.27 -2.50
CA ASN A 49 -9.19 15.37 -2.00
C ASN A 49 -8.44 14.02 -2.14
N PRO A 50 -7.28 13.97 -2.83
CA PRO A 50 -6.56 12.72 -3.07
C PRO A 50 -6.02 12.08 -1.78
N LEU A 51 -5.71 12.86 -0.74
CA LEU A 51 -5.23 12.34 0.55
C LEU A 51 -6.36 11.68 1.35
N VAL A 52 -7.54 12.31 1.35
CA VAL A 52 -8.75 11.74 1.97
C VAL A 52 -9.16 10.47 1.22
N ALA A 53 -9.19 10.51 -0.11
CA ALA A 53 -9.48 9.33 -0.93
C ALA A 53 -8.48 8.19 -0.70
N ALA A 54 -7.19 8.49 -0.50
CA ALA A 54 -6.19 7.49 -0.15
C ALA A 54 -6.46 6.85 1.23
N ALA A 55 -6.80 7.65 2.24
CA ALA A 55 -7.17 7.15 3.57
C ALA A 55 -8.42 6.26 3.52
N ASP A 56 -9.49 6.72 2.86
CA ASP A 56 -10.72 5.95 2.68
C ASP A 56 -10.47 4.63 1.93
N SER A 57 -9.53 4.62 0.99
CA SER A 57 -9.16 3.42 0.24
C SER A 57 -8.52 2.34 1.12
N LEU A 58 -7.80 2.74 2.18
CA LEU A 58 -7.17 1.81 3.11
C LEU A 58 -8.17 1.22 4.11
N GLU A 59 -9.18 1.99 4.53
CA GLU A 59 -10.23 1.51 5.44
C GLU A 59 -11.02 0.33 4.84
N ASN A 60 -11.18 0.33 3.52
CA ASN A 60 -11.91 -0.71 2.79
C ASN A 60 -11.02 -1.87 2.29
N CYS A 61 -9.77 -1.94 2.74
CA CYS A 61 -8.86 -3.01 2.35
C CYS A 61 -9.03 -4.26 3.21
N ASP A 62 -8.88 -5.43 2.60
CA ASP A 62 -8.56 -6.65 3.33
C ASP A 62 -7.12 -6.56 3.82
N VAL A 63 -6.91 -6.76 5.13
CA VAL A 63 -5.59 -6.68 5.76
C VAL A 63 -5.15 -8.05 6.22
N PHE A 64 -3.95 -8.47 5.81
CA PHE A 64 -3.36 -9.74 6.23
C PHE A 64 -1.83 -9.67 6.22
N THR A 65 -1.17 -10.68 6.77
CA THR A 65 0.30 -10.77 6.75
C THR A 65 0.76 -11.82 5.74
N ALA A 66 1.88 -11.56 5.07
CA ALA A 66 2.50 -12.47 4.13
C ALA A 66 3.98 -12.13 3.94
N VAL A 67 4.71 -12.97 3.23
CA VAL A 67 6.05 -12.70 2.71
C VAL A 67 5.95 -12.29 1.26
N VAL A 68 6.63 -11.21 0.86
CA VAL A 68 6.74 -10.87 -0.56
C VAL A 68 7.75 -11.81 -1.20
N GLY A 69 7.29 -12.79 -1.97
CA GLY A 69 8.17 -13.79 -2.56
C GLY A 69 8.73 -13.41 -3.92
N LEU A 70 7.93 -12.73 -4.76
CA LEU A 70 8.37 -12.34 -6.10
C LEU A 70 7.59 -11.12 -6.60
N VAL A 71 8.27 -10.25 -7.35
CA VAL A 71 7.61 -9.17 -8.09
C VAL A 71 7.99 -9.26 -9.57
N LYS A 72 6.98 -9.26 -10.46
CA LYS A 72 7.17 -9.27 -11.92
C LYS A 72 6.31 -8.24 -12.60
N LYS A 73 6.85 -7.52 -13.59
CA LYS A 73 6.06 -6.63 -14.44
C LYS A 73 5.08 -7.44 -15.29
N GLU A 74 3.83 -7.01 -15.36
CA GLU A 74 2.83 -7.60 -16.23
C GLU A 74 3.10 -7.20 -17.69
N LYS A 75 3.20 -8.15 -18.63
CA LYS A 75 3.61 -7.86 -20.03
C LYS A 75 2.70 -6.86 -20.75
N THR A 76 1.39 -6.97 -20.55
CA THR A 76 0.37 -6.22 -21.31
C THR A 76 -0.22 -5.05 -20.50
N SER A 77 0.40 -4.69 -19.38
CA SER A 77 -0.16 -3.77 -18.40
C SER A 77 0.96 -2.97 -17.78
N THR A 78 0.67 -1.76 -17.34
CA THR A 78 1.61 -0.95 -16.57
C THR A 78 1.65 -1.38 -15.11
N ARG A 79 1.10 -2.54 -14.72
CA ARG A 79 1.09 -3.02 -13.33
C ARG A 79 2.21 -4.02 -13.04
N GLY A 80 2.62 -4.09 -11.78
CA GLY A 80 3.39 -5.20 -11.22
C GLY A 80 2.46 -6.31 -10.73
N LEU A 81 2.92 -7.55 -10.82
CA LEU A 81 2.37 -8.73 -10.15
C LEU A 81 3.24 -8.99 -8.92
N VAL A 82 2.63 -8.95 -7.74
CA VAL A 82 3.26 -9.22 -6.45
C VAL A 82 2.76 -10.57 -5.97
N TYR A 83 3.68 -11.51 -5.80
CA TYR A 83 3.42 -12.85 -5.30
C TYR A 83 3.69 -12.87 -3.81
N LEU A 84 2.67 -13.21 -3.04
CA LEU A 84 2.64 -13.21 -1.60
C LEU A 84 2.52 -14.64 -1.10
N ILE A 85 3.26 -14.96 -0.03
CA ILE A 85 3.26 -16.28 0.60
C ILE A 85 2.88 -16.14 2.07
N GLN A 86 1.80 -16.76 2.51
CA GLN A 86 1.36 -16.73 3.91
C GLN A 86 2.14 -17.72 4.79
N GLN A 87 2.66 -18.80 4.19
CA GLN A 87 3.44 -19.85 4.85
C GLN A 87 4.76 -20.08 4.07
N PRO A 88 5.85 -19.38 4.41
CA PRO A 88 7.06 -19.32 3.58
C PRO A 88 7.91 -20.60 3.58
N GLY A 89 7.63 -21.56 4.48
CA GLY A 89 8.58 -22.63 4.87
C GLY A 89 9.28 -23.40 3.75
N GLU A 90 8.60 -23.70 2.64
CA GLU A 90 9.20 -24.46 1.52
C GLU A 90 9.34 -23.65 0.22
N TRP A 91 8.95 -22.38 0.23
CA TRP A 91 8.93 -21.56 -0.98
C TRP A 91 10.26 -20.86 -1.21
N THR A 92 10.80 -21.01 -2.43
CA THR A 92 11.90 -20.19 -2.94
C THR A 92 11.41 -19.25 -4.03
N GLN A 93 12.21 -18.23 -4.36
CA GLN A 93 11.89 -17.33 -5.46
C GLN A 93 11.87 -18.06 -6.81
N HIS A 94 12.78 -19.02 -7.03
CA HIS A 94 12.74 -19.89 -8.20
C HIS A 94 11.48 -20.76 -8.26
N ALA A 95 11.06 -21.38 -7.14
CA ALA A 95 9.85 -22.18 -7.09
C ALA A 95 8.61 -21.34 -7.44
N LEU A 96 8.51 -20.12 -6.90
CA LEU A 96 7.45 -19.18 -7.28
C LEU A 96 7.48 -18.81 -8.77
N LEU A 97 8.68 -18.61 -9.34
CA LEU A 97 8.81 -18.28 -10.74
C LEU A 97 8.34 -19.42 -11.65
N GLU A 98 8.83 -20.63 -11.39
CA GLU A 98 8.59 -21.80 -12.25
C GLU A 98 7.17 -22.36 -12.09
N GLN A 99 6.71 -22.50 -10.86
CA GLN A 99 5.44 -23.19 -10.58
C GLN A 99 4.26 -22.24 -10.61
N VAL A 100 4.42 -21.01 -10.10
CA VAL A 100 3.30 -20.08 -9.93
C VAL A 100 3.26 -19.03 -11.04
N HIS A 101 4.35 -18.31 -11.29
CA HIS A 101 4.35 -17.23 -12.27
C HIS A 101 4.14 -17.74 -13.70
N LYS A 102 4.92 -18.74 -14.13
CA LYS A 102 4.77 -19.31 -15.48
C LYS A 102 3.40 -19.96 -15.68
N GLY A 103 2.93 -20.75 -14.70
CA GLY A 103 1.60 -21.36 -14.73
C GLY A 103 0.48 -20.32 -14.82
N PHE A 104 0.54 -19.28 -13.99
CA PHE A 104 -0.42 -18.18 -14.02
C PHE A 104 -0.42 -17.43 -15.36
N LEU A 105 0.75 -17.23 -15.97
CA LEU A 105 0.83 -16.59 -17.29
C LEU A 105 0.29 -17.49 -18.41
N ALA A 106 0.40 -18.81 -18.28
CA ALA A 106 -0.13 -19.77 -19.24
C ALA A 106 -1.67 -19.87 -19.19
N ASP A 107 -2.26 -19.85 -18.00
CA ASP A 107 -3.72 -19.92 -17.83
C ASP A 107 -4.26 -18.95 -16.76
N ARG A 108 -4.34 -17.66 -17.09
CA ARG A 108 -4.77 -16.63 -16.12
C ARG A 108 -6.17 -16.83 -15.53
N LYS A 109 -7.07 -17.54 -16.22
CA LYS A 109 -8.47 -17.69 -15.80
C LYS A 109 -8.69 -18.96 -15.00
N GLY A 110 -8.04 -20.06 -15.39
CA GLY A 110 -8.19 -21.36 -14.74
C GLY A 110 -7.07 -21.70 -13.75
N PHE A 111 -5.99 -20.91 -13.70
CA PHE A 111 -4.89 -21.19 -12.79
C PHE A 111 -5.32 -21.10 -11.33
N THR A 112 -5.24 -22.24 -10.65
CA THR A 112 -5.44 -22.33 -9.20
C THR A 112 -4.11 -22.12 -8.51
N PHE A 113 -4.07 -21.12 -7.63
CA PHE A 113 -2.88 -20.85 -6.83
C PHE A 113 -2.68 -21.97 -5.80
N PRO A 114 -1.44 -22.45 -5.60
CA PRO A 114 -1.10 -23.31 -4.48
C PRO A 114 -1.56 -22.70 -3.14
N GLU A 115 -1.89 -23.56 -2.19
CA GLU A 115 -2.32 -23.13 -0.86
C GLU A 115 -1.28 -22.19 -0.21
N GLY A 116 -1.76 -21.14 0.45
CA GLY A 116 -0.92 -20.14 1.08
C GLY A 116 -0.20 -19.20 0.10
N THR A 117 -0.42 -19.31 -1.22
CA THR A 117 0.11 -18.36 -2.21
C THR A 117 -0.98 -17.49 -2.80
N GLU A 118 -0.68 -16.21 -3.04
CA GLU A 118 -1.60 -15.27 -3.66
C GLU A 118 -0.84 -14.33 -4.61
N VAL A 119 -1.42 -14.02 -5.77
CA VAL A 119 -0.94 -12.91 -6.60
C VAL A 119 -1.87 -11.71 -6.47
N ILE A 120 -1.28 -10.53 -6.27
CA ILE A 120 -1.96 -9.24 -6.23
C ILE A 120 -1.29 -8.31 -7.24
N ARG A 121 -2.07 -7.44 -7.89
CA ARG A 121 -1.49 -6.42 -8.79
C ARG A 121 -1.16 -5.16 -8.01
N THR A 122 -0.08 -4.48 -8.35
CA THR A 122 0.08 -3.08 -7.93
C THR A 122 -0.95 -2.21 -8.64
N ASP A 123 -1.10 -0.96 -8.20
CA ASP A 123 -1.68 0.05 -9.07
C ASP A 123 -0.80 0.26 -10.32
N ARG A 124 -1.30 1.00 -11.30
CA ARG A 124 -0.59 1.26 -12.55
C ARG A 124 0.70 2.03 -12.27
N THR A 125 1.83 1.51 -12.73
CA THR A 125 3.15 2.14 -12.56
C THR A 125 3.39 3.30 -13.54
N ASP A 126 2.38 3.70 -14.31
CA ASP A 126 2.37 4.95 -15.06
C ASP A 126 1.87 6.13 -14.20
N THR A 127 1.40 5.87 -12.97
CA THR A 127 1.18 6.90 -11.95
C THR A 127 2.33 6.91 -10.93
N PRO A 128 2.63 8.06 -10.29
CA PRO A 128 3.62 8.13 -9.22
C PRO A 128 3.32 7.19 -8.07
N GLU A 129 2.06 7.09 -7.65
CA GLU A 129 1.62 6.27 -6.52
C GLU A 129 1.82 4.78 -6.81
N GLY A 130 1.38 4.31 -7.97
CA GLY A 130 1.56 2.92 -8.38
C GLY A 130 3.03 2.56 -8.57
N MET A 131 3.85 3.50 -9.04
CA MET A 131 5.30 3.31 -9.16
C MET A 131 5.98 3.21 -7.79
N ILE A 132 5.59 4.01 -6.81
CA ILE A 132 6.12 3.96 -5.44
C ILE A 132 5.80 2.60 -4.82
N VAL A 133 4.54 2.15 -4.87
CA VAL A 133 4.13 0.85 -4.32
C VAL A 133 4.85 -0.30 -5.01
N ALA A 134 5.02 -0.26 -6.34
CA ALA A 134 5.74 -1.29 -7.08
C ALA A 134 7.23 -1.36 -6.72
N LYS A 135 7.88 -0.20 -6.56
CA LYS A 135 9.27 -0.12 -6.09
C LYS A 135 9.40 -0.65 -4.66
N GLN A 136 8.49 -0.26 -3.77
CA GLN A 136 8.46 -0.75 -2.39
C GLN A 136 8.28 -2.26 -2.35
N ALA A 137 7.30 -2.82 -3.07
CA ALA A 137 7.09 -4.26 -3.15
C ALA A 137 8.34 -4.99 -3.66
N SER A 138 9.02 -4.43 -4.67
CA SER A 138 10.24 -5.03 -5.22
C SER A 138 11.41 -5.02 -4.22
N ALA A 139 11.53 -3.95 -3.43
CA ALA A 139 12.55 -3.84 -2.39
C ALA A 139 12.30 -4.78 -1.21
N LEU A 140 11.03 -5.14 -0.96
CA LEU A 140 10.60 -5.99 0.16
C LEU A 140 10.57 -7.49 -0.17
N VAL A 141 11.12 -7.93 -1.30
CA VAL A 141 11.22 -9.37 -1.58
C VAL A 141 11.99 -10.06 -0.45
N GLY A 142 11.43 -11.15 0.08
CA GLY A 142 11.89 -11.91 1.25
C GLY A 142 11.45 -11.36 2.62
N HIS A 143 10.86 -10.16 2.66
CA HIS A 143 10.39 -9.55 3.89
C HIS A 143 8.97 -10.02 4.23
N LYS A 144 8.70 -10.14 5.52
CA LYS A 144 7.34 -10.25 6.04
C LYS A 144 6.71 -8.87 6.01
N VAL A 145 5.46 -8.80 5.58
CA VAL A 145 4.74 -7.54 5.38
C VAL A 145 3.30 -7.64 5.88
N ILE A 146 2.74 -6.50 6.29
CA ILE A 146 1.28 -6.30 6.32
C ILE A 146 0.85 -5.83 4.94
N VAL A 147 -0.14 -6.51 4.37
CA VAL A 147 -0.66 -6.29 3.03
C VAL A 147 -2.03 -5.64 3.12
N PHE A 148 -2.21 -4.52 2.41
CA PHE A 148 -3.51 -3.86 2.25
C PHE A 148 -4.04 -4.13 0.84
N LYS A 149 -5.01 -5.04 0.73
CA LYS A 149 -5.58 -5.51 -0.53
C LYS A 149 -6.95 -4.88 -0.76
N ALA A 150 -7.09 -4.15 -1.86
CA ALA A 150 -8.39 -3.71 -2.36
C ALA A 150 -8.90 -4.64 -3.48
N HIS A 151 -10.22 -4.72 -3.61
CA HIS A 151 -10.88 -5.38 -4.74
C HIS A 151 -11.50 -4.32 -5.64
N GLU A 152 -10.95 -4.16 -6.85
CA GLU A 152 -11.46 -3.22 -7.84
C GLU A 152 -12.20 -3.94 -8.96
N ALA A 153 -13.35 -3.40 -9.36
CA ALA A 153 -13.99 -3.79 -10.60
C ALA A 153 -13.11 -3.40 -11.80
N LEU A 154 -13.02 -4.26 -12.81
CA LEU A 154 -12.41 -3.90 -14.08
C LEU A 154 -13.27 -2.85 -14.77
N LYS A 155 -12.62 -1.82 -15.35
CA LYS A 155 -13.30 -0.73 -16.08
C LYS A 155 -14.29 -1.23 -17.15
N ASN A 156 -13.99 -2.37 -17.78
CA ASN A 156 -14.79 -2.92 -18.88
C ASN A 156 -15.77 -4.02 -18.43
N ASP A 157 -15.73 -4.44 -17.16
CA ASP A 157 -16.60 -5.50 -16.63
C ASP A 157 -16.68 -5.41 -15.11
N ALA A 158 -17.79 -4.86 -14.61
CA ALA A 158 -18.03 -4.66 -13.18
C ALA A 158 -18.13 -5.97 -12.37
N ASN A 159 -18.45 -7.09 -13.03
CA ASN A 159 -18.54 -8.40 -12.38
C ASN A 159 -17.16 -9.04 -12.21
N ARG A 160 -16.14 -8.54 -12.92
CA ARG A 160 -14.77 -9.03 -12.80
C ARG A 160 -13.97 -8.12 -11.88
N LYS A 161 -13.67 -8.63 -10.69
CA LYS A 161 -12.82 -7.96 -9.71
C LYS A 161 -11.36 -8.36 -9.89
N VAL A 162 -10.47 -7.40 -9.71
CA VAL A 162 -9.03 -7.60 -9.60
C VAL A 162 -8.55 -7.19 -8.22
N LYS A 163 -7.56 -7.92 -7.70
CA LYS A 163 -6.91 -7.63 -6.44
C LYS A 163 -5.82 -6.58 -6.68
N ILE A 164 -5.93 -5.45 -5.99
CA ILE A 164 -4.99 -4.32 -6.07
C ILE A 164 -4.29 -4.15 -4.73
N LEU A 165 -2.98 -4.04 -4.76
CA LEU A 165 -2.13 -3.74 -3.62
C LEU A 165 -2.15 -2.23 -3.42
N ARG A 166 -2.76 -1.79 -2.32
CA ARG A 166 -2.80 -0.37 -1.94
C ARG A 166 -1.57 0.05 -1.15
N HIS A 167 -1.13 -0.80 -0.24
CA HIS A 167 0.00 -0.49 0.63
C HIS A 167 0.66 -1.75 1.20
N LEU A 168 1.91 -1.58 1.63
CA LEU A 168 2.71 -2.56 2.34
C LEU A 168 3.34 -1.91 3.56
N VAL A 169 3.34 -2.60 4.68
CA VAL A 169 4.14 -2.25 5.86
C VAL A 169 5.17 -3.34 6.05
N ASP A 170 6.45 -2.98 6.06
CA ASP A 170 7.55 -3.89 6.31
C ASP A 170 7.57 -4.33 7.78
N LEU A 171 7.63 -5.64 8.03
CA LEU A 171 7.79 -6.25 9.35
C LEU A 171 9.17 -6.89 9.53
N GLY A 172 10.07 -6.75 8.55
CA GLY A 172 11.44 -7.22 8.57
C GLY A 172 11.69 -8.41 7.65
N ASP A 173 12.99 -8.66 7.40
CA ASP A 173 13.44 -9.83 6.65
C ASP A 173 13.11 -11.11 7.43
N THR A 174 12.57 -12.10 6.74
CA THR A 174 12.25 -13.39 7.36
C THR A 174 13.48 -14.26 7.55
N GLY A 175 14.50 -14.14 6.69
CA GLY A 175 15.61 -15.09 6.61
C GLY A 175 15.22 -16.52 6.18
N GLU A 176 13.94 -16.86 6.21
CA GLU A 176 13.36 -18.15 5.79
C GLU A 176 13.18 -18.22 4.27
N PHE A 177 12.84 -17.09 3.64
CA PHE A 177 12.63 -17.03 2.19
C PHE A 177 13.96 -16.92 1.44
N ARG A 178 14.28 -17.94 0.63
CA ARG A 178 15.52 -17.99 -0.14
C ARG A 178 15.40 -17.20 -1.44
N LYS A 179 16.21 -16.13 -1.53
CA LYS A 179 16.45 -15.32 -2.74
C LYS A 179 17.58 -15.98 -3.52
N ASP A 180 17.24 -16.89 -4.43
CA ASP A 180 18.18 -17.53 -5.35
C ASP A 180 18.50 -16.67 -6.58
#